data_AF-A0A2B7XU26-F1
#
_entry.id   AF-A0A2B7XU26-F1
#
_cell.length_a   1.000
_cell.length_b   1.000
_cell.length_c   1.000
_cell.angle_alpha   90.00
_cell.angle_beta   90.00
_cell.angle_gamma   90.00
#
_symmetry.space_group_name_H-M   'P 1'
#
loop_
_entity.id
_entity.type
_entity.pdbx_description
1 polymer ?
#
loop_
_entity_poly.entity_id
_entity_poly.type
_entity_poly.pdbx_seq_one_letter_code
_entity_poly.pdbx_strand_id
1 'polypeptide(L)'
;MHFSTALLTTLLLSVTMVEGLKCACNAGGQNSKAACDYIGKVYGTRGCGYTGCCVFPGRERDAFENACNTLGFGFKRCDECETC
;
A
#
# COMPACT_ATOMS: atom_id res chain seq x y z
N MET A 1 4.20 -13.51 -53.96
CA MET A 1 4.61 -13.67 -52.55
C MET A 1 4.72 -12.28 -51.97
N HIS A 2 3.87 -11.89 -51.02
CA HIS A 2 4.18 -10.95 -49.94
C HIS A 2 2.99 -10.99 -48.97
N PHE A 3 3.35 -11.24 -47.72
CA PHE A 3 2.51 -11.56 -46.57
C PHE A 3 1.77 -10.32 -46.09
N SER A 4 0.50 -10.46 -45.71
CA SER A 4 -0.14 -9.55 -44.76
C SER A 4 -1.12 -10.33 -43.89
N THR A 5 -0.58 -11.24 -43.09
CA THR A 5 -1.23 -11.77 -41.90
C THR A 5 -1.37 -10.59 -40.93
N ALA A 6 -2.54 -9.96 -40.92
CA ALA A 6 -2.90 -8.96 -39.92
C ALA A 6 -3.01 -9.68 -38.57
N LEU A 7 -1.89 -9.67 -37.85
CA LEU A 7 -1.71 -10.30 -36.55
C LEU A 7 -2.67 -9.64 -35.55
N LEU A 8 -3.50 -10.46 -34.92
CA LEU A 8 -4.30 -10.13 -33.74
C LEU A 8 -3.47 -9.33 -32.74
N THR A 9 -3.83 -8.06 -32.52
CA THR A 9 -3.40 -7.28 -31.36
C THR A 9 -4.21 -7.75 -30.14
N THR A 10 -3.79 -8.86 -29.52
CA THR A 10 -4.23 -9.27 -28.19
C THR A 10 -3.62 -8.31 -27.16
N LEU A 11 -4.38 -7.27 -26.81
CA LEU A 11 -4.06 -6.40 -25.69
C LEU A 11 -4.33 -7.16 -24.38
N LEU A 12 -3.33 -7.90 -23.89
CA LEU A 12 -3.33 -8.46 -22.54
C LEU A 12 -3.20 -7.29 -21.55
N LEU A 13 -4.34 -6.80 -21.05
CA LEU A 13 -4.39 -5.98 -19.85
C LEU A 13 -3.97 -6.86 -18.67
N SER A 14 -2.66 -6.92 -18.41
CA SER A 14 -2.16 -7.41 -17.13
C SER A 14 -2.65 -6.46 -16.05
N VAL A 15 -3.77 -6.82 -15.43
CA VAL A 15 -4.26 -6.21 -14.19
C VAL A 15 -3.18 -6.49 -13.14
N THR A 16 -2.26 -5.55 -12.96
CA THR A 16 -1.35 -5.57 -11.81
C THR A 16 -2.24 -5.46 -10.59
N MET A 17 -2.41 -6.56 -9.86
CA MET A 17 -3.09 -6.52 -8.58
C MET A 17 -2.34 -5.50 -7.74
N VAL A 18 -3.02 -4.43 -7.31
CA VAL A 18 -2.38 -3.41 -6.48
C VAL A 18 -2.18 -4.05 -5.12
N GLU A 19 -1.00 -4.60 -4.89
CA GLU A 19 -0.65 -5.19 -3.60
C GLU A 19 -0.77 -4.09 -2.54
N GLY A 20 -1.59 -4.37 -1.52
CA GLY A 20 -1.72 -3.46 -0.40
C GLY A 20 -0.40 -3.38 0.34
N LEU A 21 -0.11 -2.25 0.94
CA LEU A 21 0.98 -2.09 1.89
C LEU A 21 0.39 -2.02 3.28
N LYS A 22 0.98 -2.77 4.20
CA LYS A 22 0.78 -2.49 5.62
C LYS A 22 1.94 -1.66 6.11
N CYS A 23 1.63 -0.56 6.80
CA CYS A 23 2.63 0.39 7.27
C CYS A 23 2.55 0.59 8.79
N ALA A 24 3.69 0.96 9.38
CA ALA A 24 3.83 1.26 10.80
C ALA A 24 4.72 2.47 11.06
N CYS A 25 4.42 3.21 12.13
CA CYS A 25 5.30 4.22 12.72
C CYS A 25 6.21 3.58 13.79
N ASN A 26 7.21 4.32 14.28
CA ASN A 26 8.00 3.88 15.43
C ASN A 26 7.17 3.87 16.72
N ALA A 27 7.67 3.15 17.73
CA ALA A 27 7.02 2.88 19.01
C ALA A 27 5.67 2.12 18.94
N GLY A 28 5.35 1.49 17.80
CA GLY A 28 4.41 0.36 17.75
C GLY A 28 2.99 0.69 17.28
N GLY A 29 2.04 -0.14 17.73
CA GLY A 29 0.68 -0.19 17.16
C GLY A 29 -0.16 1.06 17.39
N GLN A 30 -0.05 1.69 18.57
CA GLN A 30 -0.84 2.89 18.90
C GLN A 30 -0.51 4.08 17.99
N ASN A 31 0.78 4.34 17.78
CA ASN A 31 1.24 5.41 16.88
C ASN A 31 0.84 5.14 15.43
N SER A 32 0.98 3.88 15.02
CA SER A 32 0.57 3.44 13.69
C SER A 32 -0.94 3.59 13.49
N LYS A 33 -1.75 3.34 14.54
CA LYS A 33 -3.20 3.58 14.52
C LYS A 33 -3.52 5.06 14.38
N ALA A 34 -2.92 5.92 15.20
CA ALA A 34 -3.17 7.35 15.16
C ALA A 34 -2.80 7.96 13.80
N ALA A 35 -1.67 7.55 13.21
CA ALA A 35 -1.30 7.97 11.86
C ALA A 35 -2.26 7.43 10.79
N CYS A 36 -2.80 6.21 10.96
CA CYS A 36 -3.80 5.64 10.06
C CYS A 36 -5.13 6.39 10.12
N ASP A 37 -5.59 6.70 11.33
CA ASP A 37 -6.81 7.49 11.56
C ASP A 37 -6.64 8.90 10.97
N TYR A 38 -5.45 9.51 11.11
CA TYR A 38 -5.13 10.84 10.58
C TYR A 38 -5.29 10.94 9.06
N ILE A 39 -4.97 9.87 8.32
CA ILE A 39 -5.14 9.81 6.86
C ILE A 39 -6.48 9.18 6.43
N GLY A 40 -7.38 8.90 7.38
CA GLY A 40 -8.70 8.32 7.09
C GLY A 40 -8.66 6.88 6.58
N LYS A 41 -7.68 6.10 7.02
CA LYS A 41 -7.48 4.69 6.61
C LYS A 41 -7.79 3.72 7.74
N VAL A 42 -7.91 2.44 7.38
CA VAL A 42 -8.29 1.38 8.32
C VAL A 42 -7.07 0.77 8.96
N TYR A 43 -7.01 0.85 10.29
CA TYR A 43 -6.00 0.18 11.10
C TYR A 43 -6.44 -1.23 11.47
N GLY A 44 -5.50 -2.18 11.50
CA GLY A 44 -5.73 -3.52 12.04
C GLY A 44 -6.38 -4.51 11.09
N THR A 45 -6.32 -4.26 9.78
CA THR A 45 -6.70 -5.25 8.77
C THR A 45 -5.85 -6.52 8.89
N ARG A 46 -6.45 -7.70 8.75
CA ARG A 46 -5.77 -9.00 8.85
C ARG A 46 -5.07 -9.30 7.51
N GLY A 47 -3.87 -9.91 7.53
CA GLY A 47 -3.27 -10.42 6.27
C GLY A 47 -1.75 -10.47 6.15
N CYS A 48 -0.98 -9.77 7.00
CA CYS A 48 0.47 -9.55 6.72
C CYS A 48 1.43 -9.81 7.89
N GLY A 49 1.07 -10.71 8.82
CA GLY A 49 1.97 -11.09 9.93
C GLY A 49 2.19 -10.03 11.01
N TYR A 50 1.63 -8.81 10.88
CA TYR A 50 1.57 -7.81 11.95
C TYR A 50 0.36 -6.87 11.81
N THR A 51 0.08 -6.10 12.87
CA THR A 51 -1.00 -5.10 12.92
C THR A 51 -0.45 -3.73 12.49
N GLY A 52 -1.06 -3.11 11.49
CA GLY A 52 -0.61 -1.85 10.91
C GLY A 52 -1.72 -1.16 10.14
N CYS A 53 -1.38 -0.03 9.51
CA CYS A 53 -2.28 0.70 8.64
C CYS A 53 -2.26 0.11 7.23
N CYS A 54 -3.45 -0.18 6.68
CA CYS A 54 -3.57 -0.60 5.30
C CYS A 54 -3.61 0.61 4.35
N VAL A 55 -2.68 0.65 3.40
CA VAL A 55 -2.56 1.72 2.40
C VAL A 55 -2.16 1.12 1.07
N PHE A 56 -2.47 1.79 -0.04
CA PHE A 56 -1.91 1.40 -1.34
C PHE A 56 -0.56 2.09 -1.61
N PRO A 57 0.32 1.49 -2.44
CA PRO A 57 1.56 2.11 -2.86
C PRO A 57 1.33 3.47 -3.53
N GLY A 58 2.34 4.34 -3.45
CA GLY A 58 2.26 5.72 -3.93
C GLY A 58 1.63 6.64 -2.89
N ARG A 59 0.60 7.40 -3.29
CA ARG A 59 0.10 8.55 -2.51
C ARG A 59 -0.36 8.19 -1.09
N GLU A 60 -0.94 7.02 -0.86
CA GLU A 60 -1.44 6.65 0.46
C GLU A 60 -0.30 6.24 1.40
N ARG A 61 0.69 5.51 0.88
CA ARG A 61 1.96 5.23 1.58
C ARG A 61 2.66 6.54 1.98
N ASP A 62 2.81 7.46 1.05
CA ASP A 62 3.48 8.75 1.30
C ASP A 62 2.71 9.58 2.33
N ALA A 63 1.37 9.58 2.26
CA ALA A 63 0.52 10.23 3.24
C ALA A 63 0.69 9.62 4.64
N PHE A 64 0.77 8.28 4.75
CA PHE A 64 1.02 7.61 6.02
C PHE A 64 2.41 7.92 6.58
N GLU A 65 3.45 7.87 5.74
CA GLU A 65 4.81 8.22 6.11
C GLU A 65 4.88 9.67 6.64
N ASN A 66 4.26 10.61 5.93
CA ASN A 66 4.17 12.00 6.35
C ASN A 66 3.36 12.16 7.65
N ALA A 67 2.29 11.38 7.84
CA ALA A 67 1.51 11.40 9.07
C ALA A 67 2.33 10.92 10.28
N CYS A 68 3.10 9.84 10.14
CA CYS A 68 4.02 9.38 11.19
C CYS A 68 5.02 10.48 11.59
N ASN A 69 5.56 11.23 10.62
CA ASN A 69 6.52 12.29 10.88
C ASN A 69 5.86 13.54 11.48
N THR A 70 4.71 13.95 10.94
CA THR A 70 3.93 15.12 11.39
C THR A 70 3.47 14.97 12.84
N LEU A 71 3.08 13.76 13.24
CA LEU A 71 2.68 13.43 14.61
C LEU A 71 3.88 13.20 15.55
N GLY A 72 5.12 13.30 15.05
CA GLY A 72 6.33 13.09 15.85
C GLY A 72 6.63 11.64 16.20
N PHE A 73 5.97 10.67 15.57
CA PHE A 73 6.18 9.25 15.82
C PHE A 73 7.37 8.70 15.03
N GLY A 74 7.66 9.28 13.87
CA GLY A 74 8.64 8.79 12.91
C GLY A 74 8.16 7.54 12.17
N PHE A 75 8.46 7.48 10.87
CA PHE A 75 8.15 6.32 10.05
C PHE A 75 9.04 5.11 10.40
N LYS A 76 8.48 3.89 10.35
CA LYS A 76 9.23 2.65 10.63
C LYS A 76 9.40 1.80 9.38
N ARG A 77 8.30 1.34 8.77
CA ARG A 77 8.32 0.46 7.60
C ARG A 77 6.95 0.37 6.94
N CYS A 78 6.96 -0.10 5.70
CA CYS A 78 5.82 -0.69 5.03
C CYS A 78 6.23 -2.04 4.44
N ASP A 79 5.37 -3.05 4.56
CA ASP A 79 5.57 -4.36 3.96
C ASP A 79 4.42 -4.65 3.00
N GLU A 80 4.73 -5.33 1.90
CA GLU A 80 3.73 -5.78 0.92
C GLU A 80 2.79 -6.81 1.55
N CYS A 81 1.52 -6.69 1.19
CA CYS A 81 0.42 -7.47 1.70
C CYS A 81 -0.45 -7.94 0.56
N GLU A 82 -0.63 -9.26 0.46
CA GLU A 82 -1.59 -9.86 -0.45
C GLU A 82 -3.02 -9.41 -0.14
N THR A 83 -3.32 -9.13 1.14
CA THR A 83 -4.64 -8.60 1.53
C THR A 83 -4.53 -7.56 2.64
N CYS A 84 -5.38 -6.57 2.46
CA CYS A 84 -5.47 -5.30 3.12
C CYS A 84 -6.98 -5.01 3.13
#